data_AF-A0A2P5E2W5-F1
#
_entry.id   AF-A0A2P5E2W5-F1
#
_cell.length_a   1.000
_cell.length_b   1.000
_cell.length_c   1.000
_cell.angle_alpha   90.00
_cell.angle_beta   90.00
_cell.angle_gamma   90.00
#
_symmetry.space_group_name_H-M   'P 1'
#
loop_
_entity.id
_entity.type
_entity.pdbx_description
1 polymer ?
#
loop_
_entity_poly.entity_id
_entity_poly.type
_entity_poly.pdbx_seq_one_letter_code
_entity_poly.pdbx_strand_id
1 'polypeptide(L)'
;MADALLAWIEAAKVKTDACLAKVEKYKKSPSAEGTSQKKEFSLTKCVQIIEGMEGIDDDVYMKAAEKFMDSDWREIFVNMSTLRKRAWLDRL
;
A
#
# COMPACT_ATOMS: atom_id res chain seq x y z
N MET A 1 4.29 44.16 30.24
CA MET A 1 4.36 43.58 28.88
C MET A 1 5.00 42.19 28.84
N ALA A 2 5.89 41.82 29.76
CA ALA A 2 6.49 40.47 29.82
C ALA A 2 5.49 39.37 30.24
N ASP A 3 4.53 39.71 31.09
CA ASP A 3 3.50 38.78 31.60
C ASP A 3 2.58 38.23 30.49
N ALA A 4 2.22 39.11 29.54
CA ALA A 4 1.42 38.72 28.38
C ALA A 4 2.16 37.78 27.42
N LEU A 5 3.48 37.90 27.29
CA LEU A 5 4.29 37.00 26.45
C LEU A 5 4.41 35.60 27.08
N LEU A 6 4.57 35.54 28.41
CA LEU A 6 4.56 34.28 29.17
C LEU A 6 3.21 33.55 29.04
N ALA A 7 2.10 34.28 29.14
CA ALA A 7 0.76 33.71 28.96
C ALA A 7 0.55 33.10 27.55
N TRP A 8 1.15 33.70 26.51
CA TRP A 8 1.04 33.19 25.14
C TRP A 8 1.92 31.97 24.89
N ILE A 9 3.09 31.91 25.53
CA ILE A 9 3.99 30.76 25.48
C ILE A 9 3.36 29.56 26.23
N GLU A 10 2.75 29.79 27.40
CA GLU A 10 2.01 28.75 28.11
C GLU A 10 0.78 28.28 27.34
N ALA A 11 0.02 29.20 26.72
CA ALA A 11 -1.10 28.84 25.87
C ALA A 11 -0.68 28.06 24.61
N ALA A 12 0.51 28.32 24.06
CA ALA A 12 1.06 27.57 22.93
C ALA A 12 1.47 26.15 23.33
N LYS A 13 2.07 25.97 24.52
CA LYS A 13 2.46 24.66 25.06
C LYS A 13 1.26 23.76 25.33
N VAL A 14 0.13 24.32 25.79
CA VAL A 14 -1.14 23.59 25.98
C VAL A 14 -1.75 23.14 24.65
N LYS A 15 -1.55 23.90 23.57
CA LYS A 15 -2.06 23.55 22.22
C LYS A 15 -1.26 22.41 21.56
N THR A 16 0.03 22.26 21.87
CA THR A 16 0.83 21.14 21.34
C THR A 16 0.46 19.79 21.95
N ASP A 17 0.07 19.75 23.23
CA ASP A 17 -0.34 18.51 23.90
C ASP A 17 -1.72 18.01 23.41
N ALA A 18 -2.63 18.95 23.12
CA ALA A 18 -3.95 18.64 22.53
C ALA A 18 -3.92 18.22 21.05
N CYS A 19 -2.77 18.35 20.38
CA CYS A 19 -2.55 17.87 19.01
C CYS A 19 -1.90 16.48 18.97
N LEU A 20 -1.08 16.10 19.95
CA LEU A 20 -0.50 14.75 20.00
C LEU A 20 -1.53 13.66 20.34
N ALA A 21 -2.58 13.98 21.11
CA ALA A 21 -3.70 13.06 21.36
C ALA A 21 -4.57 12.77 20.11
N LYS A 22 -4.39 13.51 19.00
CA LYS A 22 -5.07 13.22 17.70
C LYS A 22 -4.23 12.37 16.75
N VAL A 23 -2.96 12.13 17.04
CA VAL A 23 -2.10 11.21 16.27
C VAL A 23 -2.32 9.75 16.73
N GLU A 24 -2.80 9.54 17.95
CA GLU A 24 -3.29 8.23 18.45
C GLU A 24 -4.68 7.85 17.93
N LYS A 25 -5.24 8.62 16.98
CA LYS A 25 -6.23 8.11 16.03
C LYS A 25 -5.51 7.39 14.90
N TYR A 26 -4.58 6.50 15.30
CA TYR A 26 -4.61 5.12 14.86
C TYR A 26 -6.06 4.75 14.62
N LYS A 27 -6.45 4.84 13.35
CA LYS A 27 -7.62 4.17 12.80
C LYS A 27 -7.28 2.68 12.88
N LYS A 28 -7.27 2.15 14.10
CA LYS A 28 -7.55 0.76 14.39
C LYS A 28 -8.90 0.52 13.74
N SER A 29 -8.82 -0.20 12.65
CA SER A 29 -9.88 -0.76 11.84
C SER A 29 -11.09 -1.17 12.67
N PRO A 30 -12.30 -1.01 12.11
CA PRO A 30 -13.10 -2.19 11.87
C PRO A 30 -13.32 -2.34 10.37
N SER A 31 -12.32 -2.92 9.71
CA SER A 31 -12.55 -3.83 8.60
C SER A 31 -11.31 -4.72 8.53
N ALA A 32 -11.28 -5.67 9.47
CA ALA A 32 -10.27 -6.72 9.53
C ALA A 32 -10.40 -7.73 8.37
N GLU A 33 -11.38 -7.57 7.48
CA GLU A 33 -11.50 -8.36 6.25
C GLU A 33 -11.00 -7.60 5.01
N GLY A 34 -11.11 -6.27 4.93
CA GLY A 34 -10.75 -5.53 3.70
C GLY A 34 -9.30 -5.01 3.60
N THR A 35 -8.53 -4.98 4.70
CA THR A 35 -7.16 -4.40 4.69
C THR A 35 -6.06 -5.47 4.59
N SER A 36 -6.30 -6.69 5.09
CA SER A 36 -5.40 -7.82 4.82
C SER A 36 -5.38 -8.16 3.33
N GLN A 37 -6.54 -8.25 2.70
CA GLN A 37 -6.65 -8.54 1.26
C GLN A 37 -5.88 -7.54 0.39
N LYS A 38 -5.93 -6.23 0.72
CA LYS A 38 -5.15 -5.21 0.00
C LYS A 38 -3.64 -5.40 0.11
N LYS A 39 -3.16 -6.00 1.19
CA LYS A 39 -1.74 -6.34 1.34
C LYS A 39 -1.37 -7.56 0.52
N GLU A 40 -2.29 -8.51 0.41
CA GLU A 40 -2.13 -9.75 -0.37
C GLU A 40 -2.07 -9.50 -1.88
N PHE A 41 -2.78 -8.48 -2.38
CA PHE A 41 -2.82 -8.12 -3.81
C PHE A 41 -2.03 -6.84 -4.14
N SER A 42 -0.96 -6.55 -3.38
CA SER A 42 -0.12 -5.38 -3.64
C SER A 42 0.68 -5.52 -4.94
N LEU A 43 0.99 -4.37 -5.57
CA LEU A 43 1.85 -4.32 -6.76
C LEU A 43 3.20 -5.01 -6.50
N THR A 44 3.80 -4.75 -5.34
CA THR A 44 5.05 -5.37 -4.90
C THR A 44 4.96 -6.89 -4.91
N LYS A 45 3.83 -7.46 -4.46
CA LYS A 45 3.63 -8.91 -4.47
C LYS A 45 3.53 -9.46 -5.88
N CYS A 46 2.86 -8.75 -6.79
CA CYS A 46 2.75 -9.15 -8.20
C CYS A 46 4.12 -9.16 -8.87
N VAL A 47 4.93 -8.12 -8.65
CA VAL A 47 6.31 -8.02 -9.17
C VAL A 47 7.17 -9.18 -8.65
N GLN A 48 7.15 -9.45 -7.35
CA GLN A 48 7.91 -10.56 -6.76
C GLN A 48 7.53 -11.93 -7.35
N ILE A 49 6.26 -12.12 -7.73
CA ILE A 49 5.81 -13.37 -8.36
C ILE A 49 6.39 -13.48 -9.78
N ILE A 50 6.44 -12.39 -10.56
CA ILE A 50 7.03 -12.40 -11.90
C ILE A 50 8.54 -12.58 -11.82
N GLU A 51 9.24 -11.88 -10.92
CA GLU A 51 10.69 -12.05 -10.74
C GLU A 51 11.07 -13.48 -10.31
N GLY A 52 10.18 -14.18 -9.61
CA GLY A 52 10.35 -15.59 -9.29
C GLY A 52 10.09 -16.56 -10.45
N MET A 53 9.61 -16.08 -11.60
CA MET A 53 9.38 -16.89 -12.80
C MET A 53 10.57 -16.83 -13.73
N GLU A 54 11.19 -17.98 -13.96
CA GLU A 54 12.29 -18.10 -14.91
C GLU A 54 11.78 -18.04 -16.36
N GLY A 55 12.49 -17.32 -17.23
CA GLY A 55 12.20 -17.22 -18.67
C GLY A 55 11.18 -16.16 -19.07
N ILE A 56 10.97 -15.12 -18.26
CA ILE A 56 10.16 -13.95 -18.63
C ILE A 56 11.05 -12.95 -19.37
N ASP A 57 10.62 -12.53 -20.57
CA ASP A 57 11.27 -11.46 -21.33
C ASP A 57 10.94 -10.07 -20.76
N ASP A 58 11.85 -9.10 -20.91
CA ASP A 58 11.68 -7.74 -20.39
C ASP A 58 10.46 -7.02 -20.99
N ASP A 59 10.11 -7.28 -22.26
CA ASP A 59 8.89 -6.74 -22.90
C ASP A 59 7.64 -7.27 -22.21
N VAL A 60 7.59 -8.59 -21.97
CA VAL A 60 6.48 -9.25 -21.28
C VAL A 60 6.37 -8.77 -19.83
N TYR A 61 7.51 -8.57 -19.16
CA TYR A 61 7.56 -8.01 -17.81
C TYR A 61 6.93 -6.61 -17.77
N MET A 62 7.32 -5.72 -18.67
CA MET A 62 6.79 -4.35 -18.71
C MET A 62 5.28 -4.34 -19.00
N LYS A 63 4.81 -5.13 -19.95
CA LYS A 63 3.37 -5.28 -20.23
C LYS A 63 2.59 -5.79 -19.03
N ALA A 64 3.14 -6.76 -18.30
CA ALA A 64 2.52 -7.27 -17.09
C ALA A 64 2.49 -6.21 -15.98
N ALA A 65 3.56 -5.43 -15.83
CA ALA A 65 3.62 -4.32 -14.87
C ALA A 65 2.58 -3.24 -15.18
N GLU A 66 2.31 -2.96 -16.46
CA GLU A 66 1.21 -2.06 -16.87
C GLU A 66 -0.16 -2.64 -16.47
N LYS A 67 -0.40 -3.95 -16.66
CA LYS A 67 -1.64 -4.60 -16.21
C LYS A 67 -1.81 -4.54 -14.70
N PHE A 68 -0.72 -4.62 -13.94
CA PHE A 68 -0.77 -4.45 -12.51
C PHE A 68 -1.01 -3.01 -12.06
N MET A 69 -1.19 -2.01 -12.92
CA MET A 69 -1.69 -0.72 -12.43
C MET A 69 -3.15 -0.81 -11.97
N ASP A 70 -3.89 -1.77 -12.51
CA ASP A 70 -5.27 -2.09 -12.16
C ASP A 70 -5.31 -3.06 -10.96
N SER A 71 -6.11 -2.72 -9.93
CA SER A 71 -6.24 -3.53 -8.72
C SER A 71 -6.90 -4.88 -8.95
N ASP A 72 -7.86 -4.95 -9.86
CA ASP A 72 -8.62 -6.17 -10.13
C ASP A 72 -7.72 -7.18 -10.84
N TRP A 73 -6.88 -6.70 -11.76
CA TRP A 73 -5.85 -7.52 -12.39
C TRP A 73 -4.83 -8.08 -11.40
N ARG A 74 -4.44 -7.31 -10.37
CA ARG A 74 -3.55 -7.83 -9.30
C ARG A 74 -4.20 -8.96 -8.53
N GLU A 75 -5.47 -8.81 -8.15
CA GLU A 75 -6.20 -9.84 -7.41
C GLU A 75 -6.33 -11.12 -8.24
N ILE A 76 -6.76 -10.99 -9.50
CA ILE A 76 -6.88 -12.12 -10.42
C ILE A 76 -5.51 -12.79 -10.58
N PHE A 77 -4.46 -12.01 -10.85
CA PHE A 77 -3.12 -12.56 -11.05
C PHE A 77 -2.63 -13.31 -9.82
N VAL A 78 -2.68 -12.72 -8.61
CA VAL A 78 -2.20 -13.40 -7.39
C VAL A 78 -2.92 -14.73 -7.17
N ASN A 79 -4.24 -14.77 -7.38
CA ASN A 79 -5.07 -15.98 -7.24
C ASN A 79 -4.90 -17.02 -8.37
N MET A 80 -4.28 -16.68 -9.51
CA MET A 80 -3.98 -17.66 -10.57
C MET A 80 -2.93 -18.70 -10.12
N SER A 81 -3.06 -19.95 -10.58
CA SER A 81 -2.01 -20.95 -10.45
C SER A 81 -0.78 -20.57 -11.28
N THR A 82 0.41 -21.04 -10.88
CA THR A 82 1.67 -20.71 -11.59
C THR A 82 1.63 -21.07 -13.07
N LEU A 83 1.01 -22.20 -13.44
CA LEU A 83 0.81 -22.60 -14.83
C LEU A 83 -0.04 -21.59 -15.61
N ARG A 84 -1.13 -21.12 -15.01
CA ARG A 84 -2.04 -20.15 -15.64
C ARG A 84 -1.43 -18.75 -15.71
N LYS A 85 -0.62 -18.36 -14.71
CA LYS A 85 0.18 -17.13 -14.75
C LYS A 85 1.15 -17.14 -15.93
N ARG A 86 1.92 -18.22 -16.11
CA ARG A 86 2.83 -18.37 -17.27
C ARG A 86 2.08 -18.26 -18.58
N ALA A 87 1.02 -19.06 -18.77
CA ALA A 87 0.21 -19.01 -19.99
C ALA A 87 -0.46 -17.64 -20.24
N TRP A 88 -0.71 -16.86 -19.19
CA TRP A 88 -1.18 -15.48 -19.32
C TRP A 88 -0.07 -14.52 -19.75
N LEU A 89 1.12 -14.65 -19.16
CA LEU A 89 2.32 -13.87 -19.53
C LEU A 89 2.75 -14.14 -20.98
N ASP A 90 2.74 -15.40 -21.43
CA ASP A 90 3.01 -15.79 -22.83
C ASP A 90 2.05 -15.17 -23.86
N ARG A 91 0.91 -14.61 -23.41
CA ARG A 91 -0.11 -14.01 -24.29
C ARG A 91 -0.11 -12.48 -24.27
N LEU A 92 0.71 -11.84 -23.44
CA LEU A 92 0.85 -10.38 -23.36
C LEU A 92 1.77 -9.85 -24.46
#